data_AF-A0ABD6QJ09-F1
#
_entry.id   AF-A0ABD6QJ09-F1
#
_cell.length_a   1.000
_cell.length_b   1.000
_cell.length_c   1.000
_cell.angle_alpha   90.00
_cell.angle_beta   90.00
_cell.angle_gamma   90.00
#
_symmetry.space_group_name_H-M   'P 1'
#
loop_
_entity.id
_entity.type
_entity.pdbx_description
1 polymer ?
#
loop_
_entity_poly.entity_id
_entity_poly.type
_entity_poly.pdbx_seq_one_letter_code
_entity_poly.pdbx_strand_id
1 'polypeptide(L)' 'MVVCAPNPAGGLFLIKDSDLVGMLPVRIGQHAIDTFGLQMFEIPLDLRPLVLSMAWHPRYHADGSHRWLRDCVRAAMRHE' A
#
# COMPACT_ATOMS: atom_id res chain seq x y z
N MET A 1 18.60 14.41 -6.62
CA MET A 1 18.64 14.42 -5.14
C MET A 1 17.79 13.26 -4.66
N VAL A 2 18.24 12.50 -3.65
CA VAL A 2 17.44 11.44 -3.03
C VAL A 2 16.96 11.96 -1.68
N VAL A 3 15.66 11.83 -1.40
CA VAL A 3 15.05 12.25 -0.12
C VAL A 3 14.45 11.01 0.55
N CYS A 4 14.56 10.94 1.88
CA CYS A 4 13.98 9.86 2.66
C CYS A 4 12.86 10.42 3.55
N ALA A 5 11.70 9.79 3.50
CA ALA A 5 10.56 10.11 4.36
C ALA A 5 10.31 8.95 5.35
N PRO A 6 9.86 9.22 6.57
CA PRO A 6 9.64 8.18 7.58
C PRO A 6 8.44 7.27 7.26
N ASN A 7 7.53 7.71 6.38
CA ASN A 7 6.37 6.93 5.96
C ASN A 7 5.91 7.38 4.55
N PRO A 8 5.09 6.56 3.84
CA PRO A 8 4.62 6.90 2.49
C PRO A 8 3.83 8.20 2.41
N ALA A 9 3.01 8.52 3.42
CA ALA A 9 2.22 9.76 3.42
C ALA A 9 3.10 11.01 3.42
N GLY A 10 4.16 11.03 4.24
CA GLY A 10 5.15 12.10 4.22
C GLY A 10 5.86 12.23 2.86
N GLY A 11 6.13 11.11 2.19
CA GLY A 11 6.67 11.09 0.83
C GLY A 11 5.73 11.73 -0.20
N LEU A 12 4.42 11.48 -0.09
CA LEU A 12 3.41 12.08 -0.98
C LEU A 12 3.36 13.61 -0.85
N PHE A 13 3.47 14.15 0.36
CA PHE A 13 3.55 15.60 0.55
C PHE A 13 4.79 16.22 -0.10
N LEU A 14 5.93 15.52 -0.08
CA LEU A 14 7.14 15.99 -0.76
C LEU A 14 7.01 15.95 -2.28
N ILE A 15 6.35 14.92 -2.82
CA ILE A 15 6.15 14.75 -4.27
C ILE A 15 5.18 15.80 -4.82
N LYS A 16 4.09 16.10 -4.10
CA LYS A 16 2.99 16.96 -4.57
C LYS A 16 3.46 18.28 -5.20
N ASP A 17 4.43 18.93 -4.57
CA ASP A 17 4.87 20.27 -4.92
C ASP A 17 6.34 20.28 -5.43
N SER A 18 6.80 19.19 -6.03
CA SER A 18 8.16 19.07 -6.58
C SER A 18 8.25 18.17 -7.80
N ASP A 19 9.44 18.13 -8.43
CA ASP A 19 9.76 17.19 -9.53
C ASP A 19 10.25 15.83 -9.01
N LEU A 20 9.98 15.49 -7.74
CA LEU A 20 10.33 14.19 -7.18
C LEU A 20 9.37 13.12 -7.69
N VAL A 21 9.90 11.92 -7.92
CA VAL A 21 9.10 10.73 -8.22
C VAL A 21 9.20 9.74 -7.05
N GLY A 22 8.11 9.06 -6.76
CA GLY A 22 8.03 8.04 -5.72
C GLY A 22 7.35 6.78 -6.22
N MET A 23 7.52 5.69 -5.46
CA MET A 23 6.90 4.41 -5.74
C MET A 23 6.04 4.00 -4.55
N LEU A 24 4.82 3.54 -4.84
CA LEU A 24 3.86 3.10 -3.85
C LEU A 24 3.05 1.89 -4.37
N PRO A 25 2.55 1.00 -3.51
CA PRO A 25 1.69 -0.10 -3.94
C PRO A 25 0.37 0.45 -4.49
N VAL A 26 0.13 0.28 -5.80
CA VAL A 26 -1.06 0.85 -6.49
C VAL A 26 -2.38 0.50 -5.80
N ARG A 27 -2.53 -0.77 -5.38
CA ARG A 27 -3.73 -1.29 -4.71
C ARG A 27 -4.10 -0.55 -3.42
N ILE A 28 -3.12 0.02 -2.72
CA ILE A 28 -3.35 0.67 -1.41
C ILE A 28 -3.30 2.19 -1.56
N GLY A 29 -2.62 2.71 -2.58
CA GLY A 29 -2.38 4.13 -2.70
C GLY A 29 -3.18 4.86 -3.78
N GLN A 30 -4.07 4.17 -4.52
CA GLN A 30 -4.94 4.82 -5.52
C GLN A 30 -5.68 6.03 -4.94
N HIS A 31 -6.31 5.86 -3.77
CA HIS A 31 -7.01 6.96 -3.11
C HIS A 31 -6.09 8.14 -2.77
N ALA A 32 -4.85 7.86 -2.40
CA ALA A 32 -3.87 8.89 -2.08
C ALA A 32 -3.40 9.62 -3.36
N ILE A 33 -3.22 8.90 -4.47
CA ILE A 33 -2.92 9.51 -5.77
C ILE A 33 -4.02 10.50 -6.15
N ASP A 34 -5.29 10.06 -6.08
CA ASP A 34 -6.45 10.88 -6.44
C ASP A 34 -6.55 12.11 -5.52
N THR A 35 -6.38 11.92 -4.22
CA THR A 35 -6.45 13.00 -3.20
C THR A 35 -5.36 14.05 -3.41
N PHE A 36 -4.16 13.63 -3.78
CA PHE A 36 -3.04 14.55 -3.98
C PHE A 36 -2.99 15.14 -5.41
N GLY A 37 -3.81 14.64 -6.33
CA GLY A 37 -3.81 15.04 -7.74
C GLY A 37 -2.57 14.56 -8.48
N LEU A 38 -2.00 13.44 -8.07
CA LEU A 38 -0.77 12.89 -8.66
C LEU A 38 -1.08 12.07 -9.91
N GLN A 39 -0.07 11.89 -10.75
CA GLN A 39 -0.15 11.01 -11.92
C GLN A 39 0.72 9.77 -11.71
N MET A 40 0.25 8.64 -12.21
CA MET A 40 1.02 7.40 -12.25
C MET A 40 1.60 7.17 -13.65
N PHE A 41 2.70 6.43 -13.70
CA PHE A 41 3.29 5.93 -14.92
C PHE A 41 3.84 4.52 -14.68
N GLU A 42 3.97 3.74 -15.75
CA GLU A 42 4.54 2.40 -15.69
C GLU A 42 6.02 2.46 -15.26
N ILE A 43 6.38 1.62 -14.30
CA ILE A 43 7.75 1.57 -13.81
C ILE A 43 8.64 0.93 -14.88
N PRO A 44 9.71 1.58 -15.36
CA PRO A 44 10.55 1.07 -16.45
C PRO A 44 11.56 0.02 -15.96
N LEU A 45 11.17 -0.81 -15.00
CA LEU A 45 11.99 -1.86 -14.39
C LEU A 45 11.15 -3.13 -14.27
N ASP A 46 11.76 -4.28 -14.52
CA ASP A 46 11.15 -5.57 -14.22
C ASP A 46 11.19 -5.81 -12.70
N LEU A 47 10.11 -5.43 -12.03
CA LEU A 47 9.97 -5.55 -10.59
C LEU A 47 9.17 -6.78 -10.22
N ARG A 48 9.64 -7.51 -9.21
CA ARG A 48 8.84 -8.59 -8.62
C ARG A 48 7.58 -8.04 -7.96
N PRO A 49 6.42 -8.69 -8.12
CA PRO A 49 5.20 -8.28 -7.44
C PRO A 49 5.36 -8.25 -5.92
N LEU A 50 4.76 -7.24 -5.29
CA LEU A 50 4.68 -7.17 -3.83
C LEU A 50 3.69 -8.21 -3.30
N VAL A 51 4.17 -9.12 -2.46
CA VAL A 51 3.32 -10.12 -1.78
C VAL A 51 2.81 -9.54 -0.46
N LEU A 52 1.52 -9.24 -0.39
CA LEU A 52 0.86 -8.85 0.85
C LEU A 52 0.37 -10.09 1.61
N SER A 53 0.82 -10.25 2.84
CA SER A 53 0.47 -11.39 3.70
C SER A 53 -0.08 -10.92 5.04
N MET A 54 -1.00 -11.70 5.61
CA MET A 54 -1.45 -11.53 6.99
C MET A 54 -0.71 -12.50 7.90
N ALA A 55 -0.21 -12.00 9.02
CA ALA A 55 0.44 -12.81 10.05
C ALA A 55 -0.32 -12.72 11.37
N TRP A 56 -0.37 -13.83 12.11
CA TRP A 56 -0.96 -13.90 13.44
C TRP A 56 -0.29 -15.02 14.24
N HIS A 57 -0.34 -14.92 15.57
CA HIS A 57 0.19 -15.97 16.43
C HIS A 57 -0.71 -17.24 16.35
N PRO A 58 -0.14 -18.46 16.28
CA PRO A 58 -0.92 -19.70 16.16
C PRO A 58 -2.01 -19.89 17.22
N ARG A 59 -1.81 -19.36 18.43
CA ARG A 59 -2.83 -19.33 19.51
C ARG A 59 -4.19 -18.77 19.09
N TYR A 60 -4.21 -17.86 18.11
CA TYR A 60 -5.42 -17.21 17.59
C TYR A 60 -5.97 -17.86 16.33
N HIS A 61 -5.38 -18.96 15.87
CA HIS A 61 -5.87 -19.65 14.68
C HIS A 61 -7.30 -20.16 14.87
N ALA A 62 -7.59 -20.69 16.06
CA ALA A 62 -8.89 -21.21 16.46
C ALA A 62 -9.86 -20.14 17.01
N ASP A 63 -9.44 -18.88 17.17
CA ASP A 63 -10.29 -17.81 17.66
C ASP A 63 -11.30 -17.34 16.59
N GLY A 64 -12.58 -17.24 16.97
CA GLY A 64 -13.67 -16.91 16.06
C GLY A 64 -13.60 -15.47 15.54
N SER A 65 -13.32 -14.52 16.42
CA SER A 65 -13.21 -13.09 16.07
C SER A 65 -12.02 -12.84 15.14
N HIS A 66 -10.88 -13.49 15.40
CA HIS A 66 -9.71 -13.45 14.52
C HIS A 66 -9.96 -14.12 13.16
N ARG A 67 -10.74 -15.20 13.07
CA ARG A 67 -11.14 -15.77 11.78
C ARG A 67 -12.00 -14.78 11.00
N TRP A 68 -13.07 -14.28 11.62
CA TRP A 68 -13.98 -13.34 11.00
C TRP A 68 -13.24 -12.11 10.45
N LEU A 69 -12.37 -11.48 11.25
CA LEU A 69 -11.60 -10.31 10.80
C LEU A 69 -10.69 -10.63 9.61
N ARG A 70 -9.99 -11.77 9.63
CA ARG A 70 -9.12 -12.19 8.51
C ARG A 70 -9.92 -12.42 7.24
N ASP A 71 -11.13 -12.94 7.35
CA ASP A 71 -12.01 -13.15 6.20
C ASP A 71 -12.56 -11.83 5.66
N CYS A 72 -12.90 -10.87 6.54
CA CYS A 72 -13.25 -9.51 6.13
C CYS A 72 -12.11 -8.82 5.38
N VAL A 73 -10.88 -8.87 5.91
CA VAL A 73 -9.70 -8.30 5.24
C VAL A 73 -9.47 -8.95 3.88
N ARG A 74 -9.57 -10.29 3.78
CA ARG A 74 -9.47 -10.99 2.49
C ARG A 74 -10.54 -10.55 1.51
N ALA A 75 -11.78 -10.38 1.96
CA ALA A 75 -12.88 -9.95 1.10
C ALA A 75 -12.65 -8.53 0.58
N ALA A 76 -12.24 -7.60 1.45
CA ALA A 76 -11.92 -6.22 1.05
C ALA A 76 -10.80 -6.19 0.00
N MET A 77 -9.73 -6.98 0.19
CA MET A 77 -8.60 -7.03 -0.75
C MET A 77 -8.91 -7.77 -2.07
N ARG A 78 -10.07 -8.43 -2.22
CA ARG A 78 -10.50 -9.08 -3.47
C ARG A 78 -11.31 -8.16 -4.38
N HIS A 79 -11.91 -7.09 -3.86
CA HIS A 79 -12.90 -6.25 -4.56
C HIS A 79 -12.37 -4.86 -4.97
N GLU A 80 -11.05 -4.72 -5.05
CA GLU A 80 -10.32 -3.55 -5.54
C GLU A 80 -9.19 -4.00 -6.49
#